data_AF-A0A7W3X5Y6-F1
#
_entry.id   AF-A0A7W3X5Y6-F1
#
_cell.length_a   1.000
_cell.length_b   1.000
_cell.length_c   1.000
_cell.angle_alpha   90.00
_cell.angle_beta   90.00
_cell.angle_gamma   90.00
#
_symmetry.space_group_name_H-M   'P 1'
#
loop_
_entity.id
_entity.type
_entity.pdbx_description
1 polymer ?
#
loop_
_entity_poly.entity_id
_entity_poly.type
_entity_poly.pdbx_seq_one_letter_code
_entity_poly.pdbx_strand_id
1 'polypeptide(L)'
;MTKKNKPSLLTLVLLGGFSAYLVFVAVMFSSYDPLPGEKDWDDRQAFNLQQLSHIKLGQSLDEIVTLMGEADFVEAKTVTGTALQIMYYRTHHIKGDGITTKEECTPLLFDDEKLIAWGPDTYQQYLNANVSLAAVKVASEH
;
A
#
# COMPACT_ATOMS: atom_id res chain seq x y z
N MET A 1 -48.16 11.35 45.43
CA MET A 1 -46.91 12.14 45.59
C MET A 1 -45.72 11.23 45.36
N THR A 2 -45.06 11.29 44.19
CA THR A 2 -43.88 10.48 43.88
C THR A 2 -42.61 11.23 44.31
N LYS A 3 -41.87 10.68 45.28
CA LYS A 3 -40.55 11.19 45.66
C LYS A 3 -39.58 10.96 44.48
N LYS A 4 -39.10 12.04 43.87
CA LYS A 4 -38.04 11.96 42.84
C LYS A 4 -36.70 11.78 43.56
N ASN A 5 -36.12 10.59 43.47
CA ASN A 5 -34.79 10.33 44.04
C ASN A 5 -33.74 11.11 43.22
N LYS A 6 -32.97 11.96 43.89
CA LYS A 6 -31.84 12.66 43.28
C LYS A 6 -30.68 11.67 43.13
N PRO A 7 -30.00 11.64 41.97
CA PRO A 7 -28.85 10.74 41.79
C PRO A 7 -27.76 11.08 42.82
N SER A 8 -27.08 10.05 43.31
CA SER A 8 -25.94 10.22 44.21
C SER A 8 -24.77 10.89 43.48
N LEU A 9 -23.88 11.56 44.23
CA LEU A 9 -22.66 12.16 43.66
C LEU A 9 -21.83 11.13 42.89
N LEU A 10 -21.74 9.89 43.40
CA LEU A 10 -21.02 8.79 42.78
C LEU A 10 -21.65 8.39 41.44
N THR A 11 -22.99 8.35 41.37
CA THR A 11 -23.73 8.12 40.12
C THR A 11 -23.44 9.22 39.09
N LEU A 12 -23.36 10.49 39.54
CA LEU A 12 -23.07 11.63 38.66
C LEU A 12 -21.65 11.58 38.11
N VAL A 13 -20.66 11.23 38.96
CA VAL A 13 -19.25 11.10 38.57
C VAL A 13 -19.06 9.94 37.59
N LEU A 14 -19.69 8.79 37.82
CA LEU A 14 -19.63 7.65 36.90
C LEU A 14 -20.25 7.97 35.54
N LEU A 15 -21.42 8.61 35.52
CA LEU A 15 -22.06 9.05 34.28
C LEU A 15 -21.21 10.08 33.54
N GLY A 16 -20.67 11.08 34.25
CA GLY A 16 -19.79 12.09 33.67
C GLY A 16 -18.51 11.47 33.08
N GLY A 17 -17.88 10.55 33.81
CA GLY A 17 -16.69 9.83 33.33
C GLY A 17 -16.97 8.95 32.11
N PHE A 18 -18.09 8.24 32.11
CA PHE A 18 -18.51 7.42 30.96
C PHE A 18 -18.81 8.29 29.73
N SER A 19 -19.53 9.40 29.91
CA SER A 19 -19.80 10.35 28.83
C SER A 19 -18.50 10.98 28.28
N ALA A 20 -17.57 11.37 29.15
CA ALA A 20 -16.27 11.90 28.74
C ALA A 20 -15.44 10.86 27.96
N TYR A 21 -15.48 9.59 28.39
CA TYR A 21 -14.83 8.49 27.67
C TYR A 21 -15.43 8.27 26.28
N LEU A 22 -16.76 8.28 26.13
CA LEU A 22 -17.41 8.15 24.83
C LEU A 22 -17.05 9.31 23.88
N VAL A 23 -16.99 10.54 24.39
CA VAL A 23 -16.56 11.69 23.60
C VAL A 23 -15.10 11.53 23.15
N PHE A 24 -14.22 11.09 24.05
CA PHE A 24 -12.81 10.83 23.73
C PHE A 24 -12.66 9.76 22.63
N VAL A 25 -13.40 8.65 22.75
CA VAL A 25 -13.41 7.58 21.75
C VAL A 25 -13.92 8.10 20.39
N ALA A 26 -14.99 8.90 20.38
CA ALA A 26 -15.52 9.47 19.14
C ALA A 26 -14.51 10.42 18.45
N VAL A 27 -13.76 11.21 19.23
CA VAL A 27 -12.69 12.08 18.71
C VAL A 27 -11.54 11.25 18.11
N MET A 28 -11.13 10.18 18.78
CA MET A 28 -10.10 9.26 18.28
C MET A 28 -10.50 8.64 16.94
N PHE A 29 -11.71 8.08 16.84
CA PHE A 29 -12.20 7.46 15.59
C PHE A 29 -12.43 8.48 14.47
N SER A 30 -12.82 9.72 14.79
CA SER A 30 -13.00 10.77 13.79
C SER A 30 -11.70 11.25 13.15
N SER A 31 -10.55 10.94 13.75
CA SER A 31 -9.24 11.43 13.31
C SER A 31 -8.30 10.30 12.86
N TYR A 32 -8.80 9.07 12.75
CA TYR A 32 -8.01 7.91 12.35
C TYR A 32 -8.06 7.70 10.84
N ASP A 33 -6.98 8.07 10.15
CA ASP A 33 -6.74 7.64 8.78
C ASP A 33 -5.95 6.32 8.82
N PRO A 34 -6.56 5.17 8.48
CA PRO A 34 -5.84 3.88 8.47
C PRO A 34 -4.66 3.94 7.51
N LEU A 35 -3.56 3.25 7.82
CA LEU A 35 -2.46 3.10 6.87
C LEU A 35 -2.95 2.41 5.58
N PRO A 36 -2.31 2.60 4.41
CA PRO A 36 -2.74 1.96 3.16
C PRO A 36 -2.92 0.44 3.27
N GLY A 37 -2.08 -0.25 4.05
CA GLY A 37 -2.18 -1.69 4.28
C GLY A 37 -3.33 -2.14 5.20
N GLU A 38 -3.94 -1.22 5.95
CA GLU A 38 -5.06 -1.51 6.87
C GLU A 38 -6.44 -1.18 6.27
N LYS A 39 -6.47 -0.58 5.08
CA LYS A 39 -7.71 -0.26 4.36
C LYS A 39 -8.39 -1.53 3.85
N ASP A 40 -9.72 -1.49 3.72
CA ASP A 40 -10.45 -2.51 2.99
C ASP A 40 -9.95 -2.56 1.54
N TRP A 41 -10.15 -3.70 0.87
CA TRP A 41 -9.49 -3.98 -0.41
C TRP A 41 -9.88 -2.99 -1.51
N ASP A 42 -11.09 -2.43 -1.47
CA ASP A 42 -11.62 -1.46 -2.43
C ASP A 42 -11.06 -0.05 -2.19
N ASP A 43 -10.99 0.37 -0.93
CA ASP A 43 -10.34 1.62 -0.52
C ASP A 43 -8.84 1.60 -0.86
N ARG A 44 -8.16 0.49 -0.58
CA ARG A 44 -6.73 0.30 -0.91
C ARG A 44 -6.51 0.32 -2.41
N GLN A 45 -7.40 -0.30 -3.19
CA GLN A 45 -7.33 -0.30 -4.65
C GLN A 45 -7.49 1.11 -5.23
N ALA A 46 -8.50 1.85 -4.77
CA ALA A 46 -8.73 3.23 -5.21
C ALA A 46 -7.55 4.14 -4.85
N PHE A 47 -7.01 3.99 -3.63
CA PHE A 47 -5.83 4.69 -3.17
C PHE A 47 -4.61 4.40 -4.06
N ASN A 48 -4.27 3.13 -4.29
CA ASN A 48 -3.14 2.74 -5.13
C ASN A 48 -3.28 3.29 -6.56
N LEU A 49 -4.48 3.18 -7.14
CA LEU A 49 -4.76 3.69 -8.48
C LEU A 49 -4.56 5.21 -8.56
N GLN A 50 -4.94 5.95 -7.51
CA GLN A 50 -4.68 7.39 -7.43
C GLN A 50 -3.18 7.69 -7.32
N GLN A 51 -2.45 6.98 -6.45
CA GLN A 51 -1.00 7.19 -6.24
C GLN A 51 -0.18 6.91 -7.51
N LEU A 52 -0.58 5.95 -8.35
CA LEU A 52 0.07 5.69 -9.63
C LEU A 52 0.13 6.92 -10.55
N SER A 53 -0.78 7.89 -10.40
CA SER A 53 -0.73 9.15 -11.18
C SER A 53 0.32 10.14 -10.68
N HIS A 54 0.88 9.91 -9.49
CA HIS A 54 1.81 10.80 -8.82
C HIS A 54 3.25 10.28 -8.82
N ILE A 55 3.45 8.97 -9.04
CA ILE A 55 4.78 8.38 -9.11
C ILE A 55 5.55 8.83 -10.37
N LYS A 56 6.87 8.83 -10.27
CA LYS A 56 7.78 9.24 -11.32
C LYS A 56 8.96 8.28 -11.38
N LEU A 57 9.46 8.08 -12.60
CA LEU A 57 10.71 7.34 -12.81
C LEU A 57 11.85 7.96 -11.97
N GLY A 58 12.71 7.12 -11.42
CA GLY A 58 13.85 7.49 -10.59
C GLY A 58 13.54 7.70 -9.10
N GLN A 59 12.27 7.60 -8.68
CA GLN A 59 11.95 7.53 -7.25
C GLN A 59 12.58 6.30 -6.60
N SER A 60 12.99 6.42 -5.34
CA SER A 60 13.52 5.27 -4.61
C SER A 60 12.41 4.29 -4.23
N LEU A 61 12.79 3.05 -4.00
CA LEU A 61 11.92 2.01 -3.43
C LEU A 61 11.30 2.50 -2.11
N ASP A 62 12.09 3.11 -1.23
CA ASP A 62 11.63 3.65 0.05
C ASP A 62 10.60 4.79 -0.11
N GLU A 63 10.78 5.68 -1.09
CA GLU A 63 9.81 6.72 -1.43
C GLU A 63 8.48 6.12 -1.89
N ILE A 64 8.53 5.06 -2.71
CA ILE A 64 7.32 4.36 -3.18
C ILE A 64 6.63 3.63 -2.03
N VAL A 65 7.36 2.91 -1.18
CA VAL A 65 6.79 2.21 -0.02
C VAL A 65 6.19 3.20 0.97
N THR A 66 6.84 4.34 1.20
CA THR A 66 6.30 5.41 2.05
C THR A 66 5.00 6.00 1.47
N LEU A 67 4.93 6.15 0.14
CA LEU A 67 3.77 6.74 -0.54
C LEU A 67 2.59 5.77 -0.67
N MET A 68 2.86 4.53 -1.06
CA MET A 68 1.84 3.54 -1.45
C MET A 68 1.59 2.48 -0.38
N GLY A 69 2.47 2.36 0.62
CA GLY A 69 2.48 1.27 1.59
C GLY A 69 3.17 0.02 1.05
N GLU A 70 3.00 -1.08 1.78
CA GLU A 70 3.53 -2.39 1.40
C GLU A 70 2.83 -2.92 0.13
N ALA A 71 3.61 -3.58 -0.73
CA ALA A 71 3.11 -4.23 -1.93
C ALA A 71 2.40 -5.56 -1.60
N ASP A 72 1.42 -5.95 -2.41
CA ASP A 72 0.73 -7.23 -2.29
C ASP A 72 1.64 -8.42 -2.65
N PHE A 73 2.54 -8.22 -3.61
CA PHE A 73 3.56 -9.19 -3.99
C PHE A 73 4.90 -8.51 -4.28
N VAL A 74 5.99 -9.22 -4.01
CA VAL A 74 7.35 -8.77 -4.30
C VAL A 74 8.14 -9.93 -4.89
N GLU A 75 8.86 -9.67 -5.97
CA GLU A 75 9.88 -10.57 -6.51
C GLU A 75 11.17 -9.81 -6.74
N ALA A 76 12.32 -10.47 -6.62
CA ALA A 76 13.61 -9.88 -6.91
C ALA A 76 14.58 -10.91 -7.47
N LYS A 77 15.52 -10.43 -8.29
CA LYS A 77 16.65 -11.21 -8.82
C LYS A 77 17.85 -10.31 -9.07
N THR A 78 19.04 -10.92 -9.09
CA THR A 78 20.26 -10.24 -9.50
C THR A 78 20.52 -10.52 -10.98
N VAL A 79 20.76 -9.49 -11.78
CA VAL A 79 21.12 -9.60 -13.19
C VAL A 79 22.42 -8.84 -13.43
N THR A 80 23.46 -9.54 -13.88
CA THR A 80 24.78 -8.96 -14.17
C THR A 80 25.39 -8.10 -13.05
N GLY A 81 25.06 -8.38 -11.79
CA GLY A 81 25.56 -7.64 -10.62
C GLY A 81 24.63 -6.54 -10.10
N THR A 82 23.50 -6.30 -10.78
CA THR A 82 22.51 -5.28 -10.44
C THR A 82 21.27 -5.93 -9.80
N ALA A 83 20.67 -5.29 -8.81
CA ALA A 83 19.49 -5.79 -8.12
C ALA A 83 18.21 -5.32 -8.83
N LEU A 84 17.49 -6.26 -9.46
CA LEU A 84 16.17 -5.99 -10.03
C LEU A 84 15.09 -6.49 -9.10
N GLN A 85 14.12 -5.64 -8.79
CA GLN A 85 12.99 -5.95 -7.93
C GLN A 85 11.70 -5.49 -8.58
N ILE A 86 10.65 -6.30 -8.52
CA ILE A 86 9.32 -5.94 -9.00
C ILE A 86 8.32 -6.05 -7.86
N MET A 87 7.55 -5.00 -7.65
CA MET A 87 6.48 -4.90 -6.66
C MET A 87 5.13 -4.85 -7.35
N TYR A 88 4.11 -5.44 -6.74
CA TYR A 88 2.76 -5.47 -7.26
C TYR A 88 1.80 -4.80 -6.29
N TYR A 89 1.06 -3.81 -6.78
CA TYR A 89 0.02 -3.13 -6.02
C TYR A 89 -1.34 -3.38 -6.65
N ARG A 90 -2.31 -3.85 -5.86
CA ARG A 90 -3.71 -4.01 -6.30
C ARG A 90 -4.25 -2.66 -6.76
N THR A 91 -4.75 -2.60 -7.99
CA THR A 91 -5.16 -1.34 -8.64
C THR A 91 -6.46 -1.47 -9.42
N HIS A 92 -6.95 -2.69 -9.60
CA HIS A 92 -8.21 -2.95 -10.26
C HIS A 92 -8.80 -4.27 -9.77
N HIS A 93 -10.08 -4.46 -10.07
CA HIS A 93 -10.85 -5.61 -9.61
C HIS A 93 -11.18 -6.53 -10.77
N ILE A 94 -10.93 -7.83 -10.60
CA ILE A 94 -11.35 -8.88 -11.52
C ILE A 94 -12.37 -9.81 -10.84
N LYS A 95 -12.14 -10.21 -9.58
CA LYS A 95 -13.02 -11.15 -8.86
C LYS A 95 -13.30 -10.73 -7.42
N GLY A 96 -14.56 -10.87 -7.02
CA GLY A 96 -15.07 -10.60 -5.66
C GLY A 96 -14.94 -11.77 -4.68
N ASP A 97 -13.84 -12.53 -4.73
CA ASP A 97 -13.60 -13.67 -3.83
C ASP A 97 -12.76 -13.31 -2.59
N GLY A 98 -12.35 -12.04 -2.48
CA GLY A 98 -11.56 -11.53 -1.37
C GLY A 98 -10.08 -11.93 -1.41
N ILE A 99 -9.64 -12.57 -2.50
CA ILE A 99 -8.24 -12.95 -2.70
C ILE A 99 -7.63 -11.99 -3.72
N THR A 100 -6.46 -11.42 -3.41
CA THR A 100 -5.73 -10.61 -4.39
C THR A 100 -4.89 -11.53 -5.27
N THR A 101 -4.99 -11.36 -6.59
CA THR A 101 -4.10 -12.03 -7.55
C THR A 101 -3.21 -11.04 -8.28
N LYS A 102 -2.12 -11.51 -8.90
CA LYS A 102 -1.23 -10.64 -9.68
C LYS A 102 -1.92 -10.03 -10.90
N GLU A 103 -2.94 -10.70 -11.44
CA GLU A 103 -3.71 -10.13 -12.55
C GLU A 103 -4.47 -8.88 -12.14
N GLU A 104 -4.82 -8.70 -10.86
CA GLU A 104 -5.50 -7.52 -10.30
C GLU A 104 -4.53 -6.38 -9.92
N CYS A 105 -3.24 -6.57 -10.17
CA CYS A 105 -2.18 -5.67 -9.73
C CYS A 105 -1.50 -4.93 -10.88
N THR A 106 -0.97 -3.74 -10.58
CA THR A 106 -0.03 -3.05 -11.46
C THR A 106 1.39 -3.33 -10.97
N PRO A 107 2.29 -3.85 -11.82
CA PRO A 107 3.68 -4.05 -11.47
C PRO A 107 4.48 -2.74 -11.54
N LEU A 108 5.38 -2.54 -10.59
CA LEU A 108 6.41 -1.49 -10.54
C LEU A 108 7.78 -2.16 -10.49
N LEU A 109 8.64 -1.86 -11.47
CA LEU A 109 9.98 -2.43 -11.60
C LEU A 109 11.03 -1.44 -11.13
N PHE A 110 11.94 -1.95 -10.31
CA PHE A 110 13.05 -1.24 -9.71
C PHE A 110 14.37 -1.85 -10.16
N ASP A 111 15.33 -0.98 -10.44
CA ASP A 111 16.73 -1.32 -10.74
C ASP A 111 17.62 -0.57 -9.74
N ASP A 112 18.40 -1.30 -8.94
CA ASP A 112 19.16 -0.76 -7.79
C ASP A 112 18.32 0.22 -6.95
N GLU A 113 17.15 -0.26 -6.51
CA GLU A 113 16.19 0.48 -5.69
C GLU A 113 15.60 1.74 -6.34
N LYS A 114 15.70 1.90 -7.67
CA LYS A 114 15.14 3.03 -8.41
C LYS A 114 14.03 2.59 -9.36
N LEU A 115 12.89 3.26 -9.31
CA LEU A 115 11.74 2.97 -10.18
C LEU A 115 12.09 3.25 -11.65
N ILE A 116 12.11 2.20 -12.48
CA ILE A 116 12.45 2.30 -13.91
C ILE A 116 11.28 2.01 -14.85
N ALA A 117 10.21 1.35 -14.38
CA ALA A 117 9.01 1.12 -15.16
C ALA A 117 7.81 0.78 -14.26
N TRP A 118 6.60 1.02 -14.75
CA TRP A 118 5.37 0.46 -14.18
C TRP A 118 4.29 0.28 -15.25
N GLY A 119 3.33 -0.60 -14.99
CA GLY A 119 2.24 -0.90 -15.92
C GLY A 119 2.26 -2.33 -16.48
N PRO A 120 1.30 -2.68 -17.36
CA PRO A 120 1.00 -4.07 -17.73
C PRO A 120 2.19 -4.87 -18.28
N ASP A 121 3.04 -4.25 -19.11
CA ASP A 121 4.16 -4.92 -19.76
C ASP A 121 5.42 -5.05 -18.88
N THR A 122 5.40 -4.46 -17.69
CA THR A 122 6.56 -4.34 -16.80
C THR A 122 7.08 -5.69 -16.31
N TYR A 123 6.18 -6.66 -16.10
CA TYR A 123 6.61 -8.01 -15.72
C TYR A 123 7.39 -8.71 -16.84
N GLN A 124 7.03 -8.48 -18.11
CA GLN A 124 7.81 -9.02 -19.22
C GLN A 124 9.21 -8.41 -19.27
N GLN A 125 9.34 -7.11 -18.97
CA GLN A 125 10.65 -6.45 -18.85
C GLN A 125 11.49 -7.07 -17.73
N TYR A 126 10.89 -7.32 -16.57
CA TYR A 126 11.54 -8.03 -15.46
C TYR A 126 12.06 -9.40 -15.89
N LEU A 127 11.24 -10.22 -16.57
CA LEU A 127 11.67 -11.53 -17.09
C LEU A 127 12.80 -11.40 -18.12
N ASN A 128 12.69 -10.44 -19.04
CA ASN A 128 13.60 -10.24 -20.17
C ASN A 128 14.92 -9.53 -19.84
N ALA A 129 15.07 -8.96 -18.64
CA ALA A 129 16.31 -8.28 -18.23
C ALA A 129 17.57 -9.13 -18.40
N ASN A 130 17.44 -10.47 -18.30
CA ASN A 130 18.54 -11.41 -18.51
C ASN A 130 19.01 -11.47 -19.99
N VAL A 131 18.12 -11.14 -20.94
CA VAL A 131 18.36 -11.26 -22.39
C VAL A 131 19.00 -10.00 -22.94
N SER A 132 18.56 -8.82 -22.48
CA SER A 132 19.04 -7.54 -23.00
C SER A 132 20.49 -7.25 -22.57
N LEU A 133 20.86 -7.56 -21.33
CA LEU A 133 22.21 -7.33 -20.81
C LEU A 133 23.25 -8.34 -21.34
N ALA A 134 22.83 -9.58 -21.60
CA ALA A 134 23.68 -10.56 -22.28
C ALA A 134 24.01 -10.13 -23.72
N ALA A 135 23.03 -9.59 -24.45
CA ALA A 135 23.23 -9.09 -25.82
C ALA A 135 24.14 -7.85 -25.86
N VAL A 136 24.01 -6.92 -24.91
CA VAL A 136 24.88 -5.73 -24.80
C VAL A 136 26.32 -6.13 -24.47
N LYS A 137 26.52 -7.08 -23.54
CA LYS A 137 27.87 -7.54 -23.20
C LYS A 137 28.58 -8.19 -24.39
N VAL A 138 27.88 -9.04 -25.15
CA VAL A 138 28.41 -9.67 -26.38
C VAL A 138 28.75 -8.62 -27.45
N ALA A 139 27.96 -7.55 -27.58
CA ALA A 139 28.24 -6.48 -28.54
C ALA A 139 29.42 -5.57 -28.13
N SER A 140 29.79 -5.53 -26.85
CA SER A 140 30.90 -4.71 -26.34
C SER A 140 32.26 -5.44 -26.31
N GLU A 141 32.27 -6.76 -26.53
CA GLU A 141 33.48 -7.59 -26.57
C GLU A 141 34.00 -7.81 -28.01
N HIS A 142 33.40 -7.13 -29.00
CA HIS A 142 33.80 -7.10 -30.41
C HIS A 142 34.08 -5.66 -30.87
#